data_AF-A0A366DSW8-F1
#
_entry.id   AF-A0A366DSW8-F1
#
_cell.length_a   1.000
_cell.length_b   1.000
_cell.length_c   1.000
_cell.angle_alpha   90.00
_cell.angle_beta   90.00
_cell.angle_gamma   90.00
#
_symmetry.space_group_name_H-M   'P 1'
#
loop_
_entity.id
_entity.type
_entity.pdbx_description
1 polymer ?
#
loop_
_entity_poly.entity_id
_entity_poly.type
_entity_poly.pdbx_seq_one_letter_code
_entity_poly.pdbx_strand_id
1 'polypeptide(L)'
;MQHRTVGIVFLLIAVLLLTGCQAASATKEELFTFQNSYIGDNSSVGNLLQYLRNSEQLEHFELQTTEEPYGMELHYAAITGDQIEETAIFNATFIFALVQNAEWVTFHFDAQTYQLTRDDLQERYGKDLRSFSSEDAVKEAIEKLLENHREVEALLQD
;
A
#
# COMPACT_ATOMS: atom_id res chain seq x y z
N MET A 1 -43.33 42.12 -21.90
CA MET A 1 -42.45 41.75 -20.76
C MET A 1 -42.39 40.22 -20.67
N GLN A 2 -41.53 39.54 -21.46
CA GLN A 2 -41.54 38.06 -21.47
C GLN A 2 -40.20 37.41 -21.88
N HIS A 3 -39.07 38.13 -21.72
CA HIS A 3 -37.75 37.59 -22.09
C HIS A 3 -36.70 37.60 -20.96
N ARG A 4 -37.01 38.15 -19.77
CA ARG A 4 -36.02 38.28 -18.68
C ARG A 4 -36.02 37.13 -17.66
N THR A 5 -37.11 36.38 -17.56
CA THR A 5 -37.23 35.23 -16.63
C THR A 5 -36.70 33.92 -17.22
N VAL A 6 -36.70 33.76 -18.55
CA VAL A 6 -36.22 32.53 -19.22
C VAL A 6 -34.72 32.30 -19.00
N GLY A 7 -33.92 33.37 -18.97
CA GLY A 7 -32.47 33.28 -18.74
C GLY A 7 -32.09 32.84 -17.32
N ILE A 8 -32.89 33.21 -16.31
CA ILE A 8 -32.62 32.85 -14.91
C ILE A 8 -32.99 31.38 -14.64
N VAL A 9 -34.06 30.89 -15.26
CA VAL A 9 -34.46 29.47 -15.16
C VAL A 9 -33.44 28.55 -15.86
N PHE A 10 -32.85 29.00 -16.97
CA PHE A 10 -31.83 28.22 -17.69
C PHE A 10 -30.52 28.08 -16.91
N LEU A 11 -30.15 29.09 -16.11
CA LEU A 11 -28.94 29.06 -15.30
C LEU A 11 -29.05 28.12 -14.07
N LEU A 12 -30.26 27.93 -13.54
CA LEU A 12 -30.51 27.07 -12.37
C LEU A 12 -30.54 25.56 -12.72
N ILE A 13 -30.82 25.21 -13.98
CA ILE A 13 -30.83 23.81 -14.44
C ILE A 13 -29.39 23.29 -14.67
N ALA A 14 -28.44 24.17 -15.01
CA ALA A 14 -27.04 23.80 -15.22
C ALA A 14 -26.31 23.39 -13.92
N VAL A 15 -26.81 23.79 -12.75
CA VAL A 15 -26.20 23.47 -11.44
C VAL A 15 -26.60 22.06 -10.94
N LEU A 16 -27.66 21.47 -11.49
CA LEU A 16 -28.16 20.14 -11.08
C LEU A 16 -27.45 18.96 -11.75
N LEU A 17 -26.46 19.22 -12.62
CA LEU A 17 -25.65 18.18 -13.27
C LEU A 17 -24.27 17.99 -12.63
N LEU A 18 -23.98 18.69 -11.51
CA LEU A 18 -22.76 18.49 -10.72
C LEU A 18 -22.97 17.54 -9.52
N THR A 19 -23.92 16.61 -9.60
CA THR A 19 -23.85 15.40 -8.75
C THR A 19 -22.85 14.44 -9.38
N GLY A 20 -21.57 14.75 -9.21
CA GLY A 20 -20.46 13.86 -9.53
C GLY A 20 -20.56 12.58 -8.70
N CYS A 21 -20.45 11.47 -9.41
CA CYS A 21 -20.46 10.06 -8.99
C CYS A 21 -20.57 9.75 -7.49
N GLN A 22 -21.63 9.00 -7.19
CA GLN A 22 -21.73 8.10 -6.05
C GLN A 22 -20.39 7.37 -5.86
N ALA A 23 -19.75 7.55 -4.69
CA ALA A 23 -18.66 6.69 -4.28
C ALA A 23 -19.18 5.26 -4.38
N ALA A 24 -18.72 4.52 -5.38
CA ALA A 24 -18.90 3.09 -5.43
C ALA A 24 -18.40 2.59 -4.08
N SER A 25 -19.25 1.88 -3.33
CA SER A 25 -18.77 1.22 -2.12
C SER A 25 -17.67 0.27 -2.57
N ALA A 26 -16.42 0.64 -2.33
CA ALA A 26 -15.27 -0.15 -2.70
C ALA A 26 -15.36 -1.47 -1.94
N THR A 27 -15.84 -2.49 -2.61
CA THR A 27 -15.90 -3.84 -2.08
C THR A 27 -14.49 -4.40 -2.15
N LYS A 28 -13.73 -4.26 -1.06
CA LYS A 28 -12.78 -5.27 -0.52
C LYS A 28 -11.69 -5.87 -1.46
N GLU A 29 -11.42 -5.29 -2.63
CA GLU A 29 -10.41 -5.77 -3.59
C GLU A 29 -9.51 -4.63 -4.12
N GLU A 30 -9.47 -3.46 -3.48
CA GLU A 30 -8.73 -2.31 -4.00
C GLU A 30 -7.22 -2.57 -4.07
N LEU A 31 -6.64 -3.28 -3.09
CA LEU A 31 -5.21 -3.59 -3.09
C LEU A 31 -4.81 -4.55 -4.24
N PHE A 32 -5.66 -5.53 -4.56
CA PHE A 32 -5.34 -6.50 -5.61
C PHE A 32 -5.50 -5.93 -7.04
N THR A 33 -6.07 -4.73 -7.19
CA THR A 33 -6.02 -4.01 -8.48
C THR A 33 -4.60 -3.66 -8.91
N PHE A 34 -3.65 -3.57 -7.96
CA PHE A 34 -2.24 -3.31 -8.21
C PHE A 34 -1.43 -4.58 -8.49
N GLN A 35 -2.06 -5.76 -8.54
CA GLN A 35 -1.36 -7.01 -8.79
C GLN A 35 -0.62 -6.97 -10.13
N ASN A 36 0.61 -7.50 -10.14
CA ASN A 36 1.53 -7.47 -11.28
C ASN A 36 2.13 -6.10 -11.60
N SER A 37 2.11 -5.16 -10.65
CA SER A 37 2.85 -3.90 -10.77
C SER A 37 4.35 -4.14 -10.86
N TYR A 38 5.09 -3.18 -11.41
CA TYR A 38 6.55 -3.18 -11.42
C TYR A 38 7.05 -1.98 -10.66
N ILE A 39 8.20 -2.13 -9.99
CA ILE A 39 8.73 -1.08 -9.12
C ILE A 39 9.11 0.21 -9.87
N GLY A 40 9.40 0.13 -11.18
CA GLY A 40 9.61 1.31 -12.02
C GLY A 40 8.34 2.08 -12.40
N ASP A 41 7.15 1.53 -12.14
CA ASP A 41 5.89 2.25 -12.32
C ASP A 41 5.58 3.06 -11.06
N ASN A 42 6.18 4.25 -10.99
CA ASN A 42 6.01 5.16 -9.87
C ASN A 42 4.54 5.51 -9.58
N SER A 43 3.70 5.57 -10.61
CA SER A 43 2.28 5.91 -10.43
C SER A 43 1.54 4.76 -9.75
N SER A 44 1.75 3.53 -10.22
CA SER A 44 1.11 2.34 -9.64
C SER A 44 1.62 2.08 -8.22
N VAL A 45 2.94 2.18 -7.98
CA VAL A 45 3.51 2.02 -6.64
C VAL A 45 3.01 3.11 -5.68
N GLY A 46 3.06 4.38 -6.07
CA GLY A 46 2.58 5.48 -5.22
C GLY A 46 1.09 5.38 -4.88
N ASN A 47 0.26 4.84 -5.80
CA ASN A 47 -1.15 4.58 -5.52
C ASN A 47 -1.32 3.39 -4.56
N LEU A 48 -0.59 2.29 -4.76
CA LEU A 48 -0.59 1.15 -3.84
C LEU A 48 -0.28 1.58 -2.40
N LEU A 49 0.77 2.38 -2.20
CA LEU A 49 1.23 2.80 -0.88
C LEU A 49 0.15 3.57 -0.08
N GLN A 50 -0.80 4.23 -0.74
CA GLN A 50 -1.89 4.96 -0.07
C GLN A 50 -2.90 4.02 0.64
N TYR A 51 -2.99 2.77 0.19
CA TYR A 51 -3.88 1.75 0.77
C TYR A 51 -3.19 0.89 1.84
N LEU A 52 -1.88 1.05 2.03
CA LEU A 52 -1.12 0.30 3.00
C LEU A 52 -1.30 0.85 4.42
N ARG A 53 -0.85 0.06 5.41
CA ARG A 53 -0.99 0.43 6.82
C ARG A 53 -0.18 1.68 7.14
N ASN A 54 -0.79 2.57 7.92
CA ASN A 54 -0.22 3.85 8.35
C ASN A 54 0.23 4.73 7.17
N SER A 55 -0.50 4.68 6.04
CA SER A 55 -0.22 5.52 4.87
C SER A 55 -0.35 7.02 5.16
N GLU A 56 -1.16 7.43 6.13
CA GLU A 56 -1.26 8.82 6.58
C GLU A 56 0.04 9.35 7.22
N GLN A 57 0.88 8.45 7.74
CA GLN A 57 2.17 8.73 8.35
C GLN A 57 3.34 8.58 7.38
N LEU A 58 3.12 8.04 6.18
CA LEU A 58 4.14 7.93 5.14
C LEU A 58 4.45 9.33 4.60
N GLU A 59 5.64 9.83 4.86
CA GLU A 59 6.06 11.16 4.41
C GLU A 59 6.48 11.14 2.93
N HIS A 60 7.31 10.17 2.57
CA HIS A 60 7.80 9.97 1.21
C HIS A 60 8.31 8.54 1.00
N PHE A 61 8.54 8.20 -0.27
CA PHE A 61 9.14 6.94 -0.66
C PHE A 61 10.16 7.16 -1.79
N GLU A 62 11.14 6.28 -1.87
CA GLU A 62 12.17 6.27 -2.91
C GLU A 62 12.19 4.92 -3.62
N LEU A 63 12.20 4.94 -4.96
CA LEU A 63 12.26 3.74 -5.77
C LEU A 63 13.70 3.48 -6.22
N GLN A 64 14.32 2.43 -5.70
CA GLN A 64 15.67 2.01 -6.06
C GLN A 64 15.61 1.08 -7.27
N THR A 65 15.59 1.69 -8.46
CA THR A 65 15.35 1.03 -9.76
C THR A 65 16.56 1.06 -10.71
N THR A 66 17.69 1.58 -10.25
CA THR A 66 18.90 1.77 -11.08
C THR A 66 19.69 0.48 -11.26
N GLU A 67 19.83 -0.31 -10.19
CA GLU A 67 20.61 -1.55 -10.16
C GLU A 67 19.84 -2.65 -9.43
N GLU A 68 19.99 -3.90 -9.89
CA GLU A 68 19.41 -5.07 -9.21
C GLU A 68 20.26 -5.50 -8.01
N PRO A 69 19.64 -6.04 -6.94
CA PRO A 69 18.20 -6.26 -6.77
C PRO A 69 17.43 -4.95 -6.51
N TYR A 70 16.27 -4.78 -7.16
CA TYR A 70 15.46 -3.57 -7.01
C TYR A 70 14.70 -3.56 -5.69
N GLY A 71 14.45 -2.37 -5.16
CA GLY A 71 13.67 -2.20 -3.94
C GLY A 71 13.22 -0.75 -3.73
N MET A 72 12.70 -0.47 -2.54
CA MET A 72 12.23 0.87 -2.19
C MET A 72 12.47 1.21 -0.74
N GLU A 73 12.58 2.49 -0.46
CA GLU A 73 12.68 3.03 0.89
C GLU A 73 11.38 3.76 1.23
N LEU A 74 10.83 3.52 2.41
CA LEU A 74 9.60 4.12 2.91
C LEU A 74 9.89 4.88 4.20
N HIS A 75 9.63 6.17 4.23
CA HIS A 75 9.93 7.04 5.36
C HIS A 75 8.64 7.45 6.08
N TYR A 76 8.54 7.09 7.35
CA TYR A 76 7.36 7.32 8.18
C TYR A 76 7.66 8.30 9.32
N ALA A 77 6.70 9.16 9.63
CA ALA A 77 6.72 10.01 10.80
C ALA A 77 5.86 9.46 11.93
N ALA A 78 6.35 9.57 13.18
CA ALA A 78 5.54 9.42 14.38
C ALA A 78 4.78 8.08 14.52
N ILE A 79 5.37 6.97 14.03
CA ILE A 79 4.93 5.60 14.35
C ILE A 79 5.81 5.07 15.49
N THR A 80 5.20 4.50 16.52
CA THR A 80 5.93 4.05 17.74
C THR A 80 5.44 2.71 18.27
N GLY A 81 6.32 1.98 18.95
CA GLY A 81 5.99 0.74 19.66
C GLY A 81 5.56 -0.36 18.70
N ASP A 82 4.62 -1.20 19.14
CA ASP A 82 4.16 -2.42 18.42
C ASP A 82 3.61 -2.12 17.01
N GLN A 83 3.19 -0.89 16.73
CA GLN A 83 2.72 -0.48 15.40
C GLN A 83 3.84 -0.54 14.36
N ILE A 84 5.10 -0.36 14.76
CA ILE A 84 6.24 -0.33 13.84
C ILE A 84 6.39 -1.70 13.18
N GLU A 85 6.46 -2.77 13.97
CA GLU A 85 6.65 -4.14 13.49
C GLU A 85 5.47 -4.58 12.62
N GLU A 86 4.24 -4.31 13.07
CA GLU A 86 3.03 -4.61 12.30
C GLU A 86 3.00 -3.85 10.97
N THR A 87 3.44 -2.59 10.94
CA THR A 87 3.51 -1.78 9.70
C THR A 87 4.52 -2.36 8.73
N ALA A 88 5.74 -2.64 9.20
CA ALA A 88 6.81 -3.16 8.36
C ALA A 88 6.40 -4.49 7.71
N ILE A 89 5.94 -5.45 8.51
CA ILE A 89 5.53 -6.78 8.03
C ILE A 89 4.32 -6.68 7.10
N PHE A 90 3.28 -5.93 7.50
CA PHE A 90 2.08 -5.82 6.68
C PHE A 90 2.39 -5.20 5.32
N ASN A 91 3.11 -4.08 5.30
CA ASN A 91 3.37 -3.32 4.08
C ASN A 91 4.34 -4.08 3.17
N ALA A 92 5.40 -4.68 3.72
CA ALA A 92 6.33 -5.49 2.94
C ALA A 92 5.63 -6.67 2.26
N THR A 93 4.79 -7.41 2.99
CA THR A 93 4.07 -8.57 2.43
C THR A 93 3.15 -8.15 1.28
N PHE A 94 2.40 -7.06 1.41
CA PHE A 94 1.57 -6.55 0.30
C PHE A 94 2.41 -6.05 -0.88
N ILE A 95 3.49 -5.32 -0.64
CA ILE A 95 4.40 -4.85 -1.70
C ILE A 95 4.95 -6.05 -2.47
N PHE A 96 5.47 -7.07 -1.80
CA PHE A 96 6.03 -8.24 -2.47
C PHE A 96 5.01 -9.15 -3.14
N ALA A 97 3.76 -9.16 -2.65
CA ALA A 97 2.68 -9.87 -3.31
C ALA A 97 2.20 -9.19 -4.61
N LEU A 98 2.32 -7.85 -4.69
CA LEU A 98 1.71 -7.06 -5.76
C LEU A 98 2.72 -6.47 -6.75
N VAL A 99 3.95 -6.20 -6.32
CA VAL A 99 5.04 -5.62 -7.11
C VAL A 99 6.06 -6.71 -7.48
N GLN A 100 6.08 -7.08 -8.76
CA GLN A 100 6.69 -8.31 -9.28
C GLN A 100 8.21 -8.39 -9.10
N ASN A 101 8.90 -7.25 -9.16
CA ASN A 101 10.36 -7.18 -9.15
C ASN A 101 10.92 -6.37 -7.96
N ALA A 102 10.11 -6.10 -6.92
CA ALA A 102 10.60 -5.54 -5.67
C ALA A 102 11.18 -6.67 -4.78
N GLU A 103 12.50 -6.70 -4.61
CA GLU A 103 13.17 -7.76 -3.85
C GLU A 103 13.40 -7.38 -2.38
N TRP A 104 13.38 -6.08 -2.06
CA TRP A 104 13.56 -5.57 -0.71
C TRP A 104 12.78 -4.27 -0.48
N VAL A 105 12.45 -4.00 0.78
CA VAL A 105 11.87 -2.73 1.24
C VAL A 105 12.55 -2.33 2.54
N THR A 106 13.03 -1.09 2.61
CA THR A 106 13.58 -0.51 3.84
C THR A 106 12.59 0.47 4.43
N PHE A 107 12.25 0.30 5.69
CA PHE A 107 11.35 1.15 6.44
C PHE A 107 12.16 2.03 7.38
N HIS A 108 12.05 3.34 7.21
CA HIS A 108 12.66 4.32 8.11
C HIS A 108 11.58 4.90 9.02
N PHE A 109 11.67 4.56 10.30
CA PHE A 109 10.87 5.14 11.38
C PHE A 109 11.78 6.06 12.22
N ASP A 110 11.19 6.91 13.08
CA ASP A 110 11.92 7.91 13.87
C ASP A 110 13.16 7.38 14.62
N ALA A 111 13.07 6.16 15.18
CA ALA A 111 14.13 5.57 16.01
C ALA A 111 14.65 4.23 15.48
N GLN A 112 14.04 3.68 14.43
CA GLN A 112 14.28 2.31 13.97
C GLN A 112 14.28 2.26 12.45
N THR A 113 15.17 1.43 11.90
CA THR A 113 15.17 1.10 10.48
C THR A 113 15.08 -0.41 10.37
N TYR A 114 14.23 -0.88 9.46
CA TYR A 114 14.08 -2.32 9.18
C TYR A 114 14.14 -2.54 7.69
N GLN A 115 15.02 -3.42 7.25
CA GLN A 115 15.02 -3.90 5.87
C GLN A 115 14.42 -5.30 5.84
N LEU A 116 13.36 -5.48 5.04
CA LEU A 116 12.76 -6.77 4.78
C LEU A 116 13.03 -7.17 3.34
N THR A 117 13.41 -8.42 3.13
CA THR A 117 13.53 -8.98 1.78
C THR A 117 12.34 -9.86 1.44
N ARG A 118 12.07 -10.01 0.14
CA ARG A 118 11.04 -10.95 -0.33
C ARG A 118 11.38 -12.37 0.10
N ASP A 119 12.65 -12.76 -0.01
CA ASP A 119 13.10 -14.12 0.29
C ASP A 119 12.88 -14.48 1.77
N ASP A 120 13.17 -13.57 2.69
CA ASP A 120 12.94 -13.79 4.12
C ASP A 120 11.46 -14.03 4.42
N LEU A 121 10.57 -13.20 3.86
CA LEU A 121 9.12 -13.37 4.05
C LEU A 121 8.60 -14.64 3.35
N GLN A 122 9.10 -14.98 2.16
CA GLN A 122 8.75 -16.24 1.50
C GLN A 122 9.16 -17.47 2.31
N GLU A 123 10.32 -17.42 2.98
CA GLU A 123 10.76 -18.49 3.87
C GLU A 123 9.80 -18.65 5.06
N ARG A 124 9.40 -17.54 5.71
CA ARG A 124 8.45 -17.59 6.84
C ARG A 124 7.06 -18.06 6.42
N TYR A 125 6.57 -17.62 5.27
CA TYR A 125 5.25 -18.03 4.77
C TYR A 125 5.25 -19.40 4.08
N GLY A 126 6.42 -19.94 3.73
CA GLY A 126 6.57 -21.22 3.03
C GLY A 126 5.96 -21.22 1.62
N LYS A 127 5.87 -20.06 0.97
CA LYS A 127 5.27 -19.91 -0.37
C LYS A 127 5.78 -18.67 -1.10
N ASP A 128 5.62 -18.65 -2.43
CA ASP A 128 5.82 -17.45 -3.25
C ASP A 128 4.73 -16.42 -2.93
N LEU A 129 5.11 -15.17 -2.60
CA LEU A 129 4.14 -14.13 -2.24
C LEU A 129 3.30 -13.67 -3.42
N ARG A 130 3.83 -13.78 -4.65
CA ARG A 130 3.07 -13.44 -5.87
C ARG A 130 1.95 -14.45 -6.16
N SER A 131 1.98 -15.61 -5.49
CA SER A 131 0.92 -16.62 -5.58
C SER A 131 -0.30 -16.35 -4.69
N PHE A 132 -0.30 -15.27 -3.89
CA PHE A 132 -1.53 -14.85 -3.23
C PHE A 132 -2.59 -14.47 -4.26
N SER A 133 -3.82 -14.89 -4.03
CA SER A 133 -4.95 -14.70 -4.94
C SER A 133 -5.99 -13.70 -4.43
N SER A 134 -5.84 -13.21 -3.21
CA SER A 134 -6.77 -12.25 -2.60
C SER A 134 -6.16 -11.52 -1.40
N GLU A 135 -6.72 -10.36 -1.08
CA GLU A 135 -6.33 -9.54 0.07
C GLU A 135 -6.52 -10.28 1.40
N ASP A 136 -7.64 -11.01 1.53
CA ASP A 136 -7.93 -11.79 2.73
C ASP A 136 -6.86 -12.89 2.96
N ALA A 137 -6.36 -13.53 1.90
CA ALA A 137 -5.31 -14.55 2.03
C ALA A 137 -3.97 -13.96 2.48
N VAL A 138 -3.64 -12.74 2.03
CA VAL A 138 -2.46 -12.01 2.48
C VAL A 138 -2.59 -11.65 3.97
N LYS A 139 -3.75 -11.10 4.37
CA LYS A 139 -4.03 -10.71 5.75
C LYS A 139 -3.96 -11.89 6.72
N GLU A 140 -4.56 -13.03 6.36
CA GLU A 140 -4.49 -14.25 7.17
C GLU A 140 -3.05 -14.75 7.36
N ALA A 141 -2.21 -14.63 6.32
CA ALA A 141 -0.80 -14.99 6.44
C ALA A 141 -0.04 -14.03 7.38
N ILE A 142 -0.27 -12.72 7.25
CA ILE A 142 0.32 -11.70 8.12
C ILE A 142 -0.09 -11.93 9.58
N GLU A 143 -1.37 -12.16 9.86
CA GLU A 143 -1.87 -12.42 11.22
C GLU A 143 -1.16 -13.61 11.87
N LYS A 144 -1.03 -14.74 11.15
CA LYS A 144 -0.32 -15.92 11.65
C LYS A 144 1.15 -15.66 11.95
N LEU A 145 1.83 -14.87 11.12
CA LEU A 145 3.23 -14.50 11.34
C LEU A 145 3.37 -13.61 12.59
N LEU A 146 2.51 -12.60 12.73
CA LEU A 146 2.54 -11.66 13.87
C LEU A 146 2.27 -12.35 15.21
N GLU A 147 1.48 -13.43 15.25
CA GLU A 147 1.29 -14.24 16.46
C GLU A 147 2.58 -14.95 16.90
N ASN A 148 3.51 -15.21 15.97
CA ASN A 148 4.77 -15.88 16.23
C ASN A 148 5.91 -14.88 16.51
N HIS A 149 5.94 -14.38 17.74
CA HIS A 149 6.90 -13.38 18.21
C HIS A 149 8.36 -13.72 17.89
N ARG A 150 8.75 -15.01 17.94
CA ARG A 150 10.13 -15.42 17.61
C ARG A 150 10.47 -15.22 16.14
N GLU A 151 9.51 -15.44 15.23
CA GLU A 151 9.72 -15.22 13.80
C GLU A 151 9.71 -13.74 13.46
N VAL A 152 8.84 -12.95 14.12
CA VAL A 152 8.83 -11.49 14.02
C VAL A 152 10.17 -10.91 14.47
N GLU A 153 10.64 -11.27 15.67
CA GLU A 153 11.94 -10.84 16.19
C GLU A 153 13.09 -11.23 15.25
N ALA A 154 13.07 -12.45 14.69
CA ALA A 154 14.10 -12.89 13.76
C ALA A 154 14.07 -12.18 12.39
N LEU A 155 12.93 -11.62 11.99
CA LEU A 155 12.80 -10.83 10.76
C LEU A 155 13.25 -9.38 10.94
N LEU A 156 13.08 -8.83 12.14
CA LEU A 156 13.30 -7.42 12.43
C LEU A 156 14.59 -7.17 13.24
N GLN A 157 15.50 -8.13 13.27
CA GLN A 157 16.83 -7.95 13.84
C GLN A 157 17.85 -7.71 12.73
N ASP A 158 18.36 -6.48 12.67
CA ASP A 158 19.64 -6.12 12.05
C ASP A 158 20.82 -6.49 12.99
#